data_AF-A0A1T1CS49-F1
#
_entry.id   AF-A0A1T1CS49-F1
#
_cell.length_a   1.000
_cell.length_b   1.000
_cell.length_c   1.000
_cell.angle_alpha   90.00
_cell.angle_beta   90.00
_cell.angle_gamma   90.00
#
_symmetry.space_group_name_H-M   'P 1'
#
loop_
_entity.id
_entity.type
_entity.pdbx_description
1 polymer ?
#
loop_
_entity_poly.entity_id
_entity_poly.type
_entity_poly.pdbx_seq_one_letter_code
_entity_poly.pdbx_strand_id
1 'polypeptide(L)'
;MWREIRRGKVNYVRVGQLKDVQHDDASTKGVTEGSETSIFWKSRFSRRDGFVEAVGGQKITIVRDYDGHRHTQTVPKEMQIVVNCGDKVALNQIIASRVRPEVDNDLRCTHELTDPQLSLLLASRERTQRFTGVKLARLRRRRSDSLTKAIASLEGDQEEDVYIRLEAAAYLVAVCDLRVEALFMPYLKNPDQQIQLEAVISLGEAGTHECVRILSTILDDAKRP
;
A
#
# COMPACT_ATOMS: atom_id res chain seq x y z
N MET A 1 -4.08 7.17 -28.42
CA MET A 1 -2.76 6.53 -28.31
C MET A 1 -2.92 5.35 -27.36
N TRP A 2 -3.21 4.16 -27.90
CA TRP A 2 -3.58 3.00 -27.10
C TRP A 2 -2.33 2.42 -26.44
N ARG A 3 -2.38 2.23 -25.11
CA ARG A 3 -1.35 1.51 -24.36
C ARG A 3 -1.22 0.12 -24.94
N GLU A 4 -0.06 -0.18 -25.50
CA GLU A 4 0.35 -1.54 -25.85
C GLU A 4 0.27 -2.38 -24.56
N ILE A 5 -0.70 -3.31 -24.52
CA ILE A 5 -0.86 -4.20 -23.36
C ILE A 5 0.39 -5.06 -23.33
N ARG A 6 1.26 -4.84 -22.35
CA ARG A 6 2.44 -5.68 -22.12
C ARG A 6 1.95 -7.12 -21.92
N ARG A 7 2.32 -8.01 -22.85
CA ARG A 7 1.97 -9.43 -22.79
C ARG A 7 2.85 -10.15 -21.77
N GLY A 8 2.24 -11.00 -20.93
CA GLY A 8 2.93 -11.88 -19.99
C GLY A 8 2.77 -11.51 -18.52
N LYS A 9 3.32 -12.35 -17.63
CA LYS A 9 3.25 -12.23 -16.18
C LYS A 9 4.11 -11.07 -15.68
N VAL A 10 3.53 -10.22 -14.84
CA VAL A 10 4.28 -9.32 -13.96
C VAL A 10 4.68 -10.11 -12.72
N ASN A 11 5.98 -10.15 -12.44
CA ASN A 11 6.51 -10.85 -11.27
C ASN A 11 6.78 -9.83 -10.17
N TYR A 12 6.32 -10.13 -8.96
CA TYR A 12 6.56 -9.31 -7.78
C TYR A 12 7.61 -10.00 -6.92
N VAL A 13 8.54 -9.22 -6.37
CA VAL A 13 9.57 -9.70 -5.45
C VAL A 13 9.65 -8.70 -4.31
N ARG A 14 9.69 -9.16 -3.05
CA ARG A 14 9.80 -8.24 -1.92
C ARG A 14 11.21 -7.66 -1.86
N VAL A 15 11.30 -6.35 -1.66
CA VAL A 15 12.57 -5.67 -1.44
C VAL A 15 13.33 -6.24 -0.23
N GLY A 16 12.62 -6.64 0.83
CA GLY A 16 13.23 -7.33 1.97
C GLY A 16 13.97 -8.61 1.56
N GLN A 17 13.32 -9.47 0.77
CA GLN A 17 13.95 -10.71 0.28
C GLN A 17 15.16 -10.43 -0.61
N LEU A 18 15.13 -9.37 -1.43
CA LEU A 18 16.30 -8.96 -2.22
C LEU A 18 17.48 -8.59 -1.31
N LYS A 19 17.24 -7.91 -0.18
CA LYS A 19 18.29 -7.55 0.78
C LYS A 19 18.88 -8.76 1.51
N ASP A 20 18.07 -9.80 1.72
CA ASP A 20 18.47 -11.00 2.46
C ASP A 20 19.22 -12.02 1.59
N VAL A 21 19.21 -11.87 0.26
CA VAL A 21 19.85 -12.79 -0.68
C VAL A 21 21.04 -12.11 -1.36
N GLN A 22 22.21 -12.76 -1.32
CA GLN A 22 23.41 -12.26 -2.00
C GLN A 22 23.15 -12.07 -3.51
N HIS A 23 23.47 -10.88 -4.02
CA HIS A 23 23.36 -10.54 -5.43
C HIS A 23 24.44 -11.26 -6.26
N ASP A 24 24.13 -11.52 -7.53
CA ASP A 24 25.03 -12.20 -8.47
C ASP A 24 26.09 -11.26 -9.04
N ASP A 25 25.75 -10.00 -9.23
CA ASP A 25 26.62 -8.99 -9.85
C ASP A 25 26.24 -7.58 -9.39
N ALA A 26 27.19 -6.66 -9.44
CA ALA A 26 27.00 -5.25 -9.11
C ALA A 26 27.86 -4.37 -10.01
N SER A 27 27.29 -3.28 -10.53
CA SER A 27 28.01 -2.30 -11.34
C SER A 27 27.69 -0.89 -10.89
N THR A 28 28.70 -0.06 -10.64
CA THR A 28 28.53 1.35 -10.25
C THR A 28 28.87 2.27 -11.42
N LYS A 29 27.97 3.21 -11.74
CA LYS A 29 28.19 4.29 -12.71
C LYS A 29 28.29 5.64 -12.00
N GLY A 30 29.27 6.46 -12.40
CA GLY A 30 29.53 7.81 -11.88
C GLY A 30 30.43 7.81 -10.64
N VAL A 31 31.48 8.66 -10.63
CA VAL A 31 32.44 8.79 -9.50
C VAL A 31 32.41 10.20 -8.88
N THR A 32 31.84 11.20 -9.57
CA THR A 32 32.00 12.61 -9.18
C THR A 32 30.71 13.33 -8.78
N GLU A 33 29.53 12.87 -9.19
CA GLU A 33 28.25 13.43 -8.71
C GLU A 33 27.12 12.39 -8.94
N GLY A 34 26.62 11.80 -7.85
CA GLY A 34 25.57 10.75 -7.90
C GLY A 34 26.05 9.42 -8.47
N SER A 35 26.58 8.54 -7.62
CA SER A 35 26.90 7.17 -8.02
C SER A 35 25.64 6.31 -7.99
N GLU A 36 25.30 5.68 -9.12
CA GLU A 36 24.23 4.69 -9.19
C GLU A 36 24.85 3.29 -9.20
N THR A 37 24.50 2.45 -8.23
CA THR A 37 24.90 1.04 -8.19
C THR A 37 23.74 0.16 -8.63
N SER A 38 23.87 -0.47 -9.79
CA SER A 38 22.98 -1.53 -10.23
C SER A 38 23.39 -2.85 -9.59
N ILE A 39 22.44 -3.57 -9.00
CA ILE A 39 22.62 -4.88 -8.38
C ILE A 39 21.69 -5.90 -9.06
N PHE A 40 22.19 -7.10 -9.33
CA PHE A 40 21.52 -8.09 -10.16
C PHE A 40 21.29 -9.41 -9.42
N TRP A 41 20.10 -10.00 -9.59
CA TRP A 41 19.79 -11.38 -9.20
C TRP A 41 19.31 -12.15 -10.42
N LYS A 42 20.00 -13.24 -10.73
CA LYS A 42 19.69 -14.06 -11.90
C LYS A 42 18.37 -14.80 -11.70
N SER A 43 17.57 -14.79 -12.76
CA SER A 43 16.28 -15.49 -12.83
C SER A 43 16.09 -16.11 -14.21
N ARG A 44 15.34 -17.21 -14.25
CA ARG A 44 14.85 -17.86 -15.47
C ARG A 44 13.37 -17.57 -15.63
N PHE A 45 13.03 -17.07 -16.81
CA PHE A 45 11.67 -16.73 -17.20
C PHE A 45 11.12 -17.80 -18.14
N SER A 46 9.84 -18.13 -18.00
CA SER A 46 9.11 -18.88 -19.02
C SER A 46 9.02 -18.04 -20.29
N ARG A 47 9.31 -18.66 -21.42
CA ARG A 47 9.18 -18.03 -22.75
C ARG A 47 7.84 -18.35 -23.42
N ARG A 48 6.89 -18.91 -22.66
CA ARG A 48 5.63 -19.45 -23.19
C ARG A 48 4.56 -19.58 -22.13
N ASP A 49 3.32 -19.55 -22.60
CA ASP A 49 2.15 -19.99 -21.84
C ASP A 49 2.05 -21.52 -21.89
N GLY A 50 1.68 -22.16 -20.78
CA GLY A 50 1.69 -23.63 -20.67
C GLY A 50 1.41 -24.14 -19.26
N PHE A 51 1.75 -25.40 -19.03
CA PHE A 51 1.79 -25.98 -17.69
C PHE A 51 3.08 -26.77 -17.46
N VAL A 52 3.49 -26.88 -16.20
CA VAL A 52 4.66 -27.65 -15.79
C VAL A 52 4.28 -29.12 -15.74
N GLU A 53 4.81 -29.93 -16.65
CA GLU A 53 4.59 -31.37 -16.69
C GLU A 53 5.49 -32.12 -15.70
N ALA A 54 6.72 -31.65 -15.51
CA ALA A 54 7.66 -32.29 -14.61
C ALA A 54 8.68 -31.31 -14.04
N VAL A 55 9.02 -31.52 -12.77
CA VAL A 55 10.15 -30.88 -12.07
C VAL A 55 10.98 -32.00 -11.46
N GLY A 56 12.28 -32.05 -11.76
CA GLY A 56 13.16 -33.10 -11.26
C GLY A 56 14.62 -32.67 -11.25
N GLY A 57 15.25 -32.73 -10.08
CA GLY A 57 16.57 -32.14 -9.86
C GLY A 57 16.57 -30.67 -10.28
N GLN A 58 17.52 -30.30 -11.15
CA GLN A 58 17.58 -28.96 -11.74
C GLN A 58 16.96 -28.89 -13.14
N LYS A 59 15.88 -29.64 -13.42
CA LYS A 59 15.21 -29.60 -14.72
C LYS A 59 13.72 -29.28 -14.56
N ILE A 60 13.22 -28.46 -15.48
CA ILE A 60 11.80 -28.12 -15.59
C ILE A 60 11.34 -28.47 -17.01
N THR A 61 10.25 -29.23 -17.12
CA THR A 61 9.57 -29.52 -18.39
C THR A 61 8.23 -28.80 -18.43
N ILE A 62 8.04 -27.96 -19.45
CA ILE A 62 6.80 -27.21 -19.69
C ILE A 62 6.19 -27.70 -21.00
N VAL A 63 4.89 -28.03 -20.94
CA VAL A 63 4.06 -28.31 -22.12
C VAL A 63 3.37 -27.01 -22.51
N ARG A 64 3.56 -26.59 -23.76
CA ARG A 64 3.03 -25.33 -24.28
C ARG A 64 1.54 -25.45 -24.61
N ASP A 65 0.75 -24.43 -24.24
CA ASP A 65 -0.72 -24.51 -24.33
C ASP A 65 -1.25 -24.60 -25.78
N TYR A 66 -0.58 -23.97 -26.77
CA TYR A 66 -1.15 -23.87 -28.12
C TYR A 66 -0.93 -25.11 -29.01
N ASP A 67 0.13 -25.88 -28.80
CA ASP A 67 0.50 -27.04 -29.64
C ASP A 67 0.94 -28.28 -28.85
N GLY A 68 0.91 -28.22 -27.52
CA GLY A 68 1.34 -29.33 -26.66
C GLY A 68 2.84 -29.63 -26.73
N HIS A 69 3.66 -28.77 -27.35
CA HIS A 69 5.08 -29.05 -27.49
C HIS A 69 5.78 -29.02 -26.12
N ARG A 70 6.58 -30.07 -25.85
CA ARG A 70 7.33 -30.24 -24.61
C ARG A 70 8.67 -29.50 -24.66
N HIS A 71 8.95 -28.70 -23.65
CA HIS A 71 10.22 -27.99 -23.52
C HIS A 71 10.85 -28.26 -22.16
N THR A 72 11.94 -29.02 -22.16
CA THR A 72 12.76 -29.24 -20.97
C THR A 72 13.94 -28.27 -20.96
N GLN A 73 14.18 -27.65 -19.80
CA GLN A 73 15.34 -26.78 -19.58
C GLN A 73 16.03 -27.13 -18.26
N THR A 74 17.35 -26.96 -18.24
CA THR A 74 18.18 -27.13 -17.05
C THR A 74 18.38 -25.78 -16.35
N VAL A 75 18.15 -25.76 -15.05
CA VAL A 75 18.32 -24.61 -14.16
C VAL A 75 19.71 -24.66 -13.52
N PRO A 76 20.46 -23.55 -13.46
CA PRO A 76 21.75 -23.52 -12.74
C PRO A 76 21.58 -23.86 -11.24
N LYS A 77 22.56 -24.53 -10.62
CA LYS A 77 22.45 -25.03 -9.22
C LYS A 77 22.26 -23.91 -8.19
N GLU A 78 22.71 -22.70 -8.52
CA GLU A 78 22.58 -21.51 -7.69
C GLU A 78 21.16 -20.93 -7.66
N MET A 79 20.26 -21.36 -8.56
CA MET A 79 18.86 -20.95 -8.57
C MET A 79 17.95 -22.05 -8.05
N GLN A 80 16.88 -21.63 -7.37
CA GLN A 80 15.81 -22.51 -6.93
C GLN A 80 14.70 -22.51 -7.97
N ILE A 81 14.16 -23.68 -8.28
CA ILE A 81 12.94 -23.81 -9.08
C ILE A 81 11.76 -23.32 -8.22
N VAL A 82 10.96 -22.40 -8.75
CA VAL A 82 9.86 -21.73 -8.01
C VAL A 82 8.47 -22.11 -8.51
N VAL A 83 8.39 -23.14 -9.34
CA VAL A 83 7.15 -23.73 -9.85
C VAL A 83 7.11 -25.21 -9.55
N ASN A 84 5.91 -25.75 -9.38
CA ASN A 84 5.66 -27.16 -9.08
C ASN A 84 5.08 -27.89 -10.30
N CYS A 85 5.18 -29.22 -10.30
CA CYS A 85 4.47 -30.05 -11.26
C CYS A 85 2.96 -29.77 -11.18
N GLY A 86 2.32 -29.55 -12.33
CA GLY A 86 0.91 -29.18 -12.44
C GLY A 86 0.65 -27.67 -12.49
N ASP A 87 1.62 -26.83 -12.16
CA ASP A 87 1.43 -25.38 -12.19
C ASP A 87 1.17 -24.87 -13.61
N LYS A 88 0.21 -23.95 -13.74
CA LYS A 88 0.08 -23.12 -14.94
C LYS A 88 1.19 -22.07 -14.94
N VAL A 89 1.80 -21.88 -16.11
CA VAL A 89 2.86 -20.89 -16.33
C VAL A 89 2.48 -19.95 -17.46
N ALA A 90 2.69 -18.67 -17.25
CA ALA A 90 2.49 -17.64 -18.27
C ALA A 90 3.82 -17.21 -18.88
N LEU A 91 3.76 -16.66 -20.10
CA LEU A 91 4.88 -15.95 -20.72
C LEU A 91 5.47 -14.93 -19.73
N ASN A 92 6.80 -14.86 -19.65
CA ASN A 92 7.55 -13.98 -18.74
C ASN A 92 7.35 -14.25 -17.24
N GLN A 93 6.75 -15.37 -16.83
CA GLN A 93 6.73 -15.78 -15.42
C GLN A 93 8.11 -16.29 -14.99
N ILE A 94 8.60 -15.89 -13.83
CA ILE A 94 9.80 -16.47 -13.22
C ILE A 94 9.49 -17.92 -12.83
N ILE A 95 10.30 -18.85 -13.34
CA ILE A 95 10.18 -20.31 -13.09
C ILE A 95 11.36 -20.87 -12.31
N ALA A 96 12.47 -20.13 -12.25
CA ALA A 96 13.54 -20.36 -11.29
C ALA A 96 14.23 -19.04 -10.97
N SER A 97 14.64 -18.84 -9.73
CA SER A 97 15.36 -17.64 -9.30
C SER A 97 16.14 -17.91 -8.01
N ARG A 98 17.09 -17.03 -7.70
CA ARG A 98 17.67 -16.94 -6.35
C ARG A 98 16.71 -16.36 -5.33
N VAL A 99 15.80 -15.51 -5.77
CA VAL A 99 14.85 -14.82 -4.90
C VAL A 99 13.45 -15.30 -5.28
N ARG A 100 12.74 -15.88 -4.31
CA ARG A 100 11.38 -16.38 -4.52
C ARG A 100 10.47 -15.21 -4.93
N PRO A 101 9.83 -15.24 -6.11
CA PRO A 101 8.81 -14.26 -6.44
C PRO A 101 7.54 -14.52 -5.61
N GLU A 102 6.77 -13.47 -5.35
CA GLU A 102 5.45 -13.57 -4.74
C GLU A 102 4.49 -14.26 -5.73
N VAL A 103 3.76 -15.25 -5.23
CA VAL A 103 2.69 -15.90 -6.01
C VAL A 103 1.38 -15.16 -5.81
N ASP A 104 0.38 -15.44 -6.67
CA ASP A 104 -0.90 -14.73 -6.62
C ASP A 104 -1.58 -14.81 -5.25
N ASN A 105 -1.39 -15.91 -4.51
CA ASN A 105 -1.90 -16.04 -3.15
C ASN A 105 -1.21 -15.12 -2.14
N ASP A 106 0.11 -14.89 -2.31
CA ASP A 106 0.89 -14.00 -1.44
C ASP A 106 0.50 -12.52 -1.64
N LEU A 107 -0.01 -12.19 -2.83
CA LEU A 107 -0.44 -10.85 -3.22
C LEU A 107 -1.92 -10.58 -2.91
N ARG A 108 -2.64 -11.55 -2.37
CA ARG A 108 -4.05 -11.34 -1.99
C ARG A 108 -4.12 -10.34 -0.84
N CYS A 109 -4.86 -9.27 -1.05
CA CYS A 109 -5.29 -8.42 0.06
C CYS A 109 -6.29 -9.21 0.90
N THR A 110 -5.91 -9.57 2.13
CA THR A 110 -6.77 -10.32 3.06
C THR A 110 -7.92 -9.46 3.62
N HIS A 111 -7.97 -8.18 3.27
CA HIS A 111 -8.91 -7.17 3.82
C HIS A 111 -8.87 -7.01 5.34
N GLU A 112 -7.90 -7.62 6.03
CA GLU A 112 -7.74 -7.51 7.46
C GLU A 112 -6.87 -6.30 7.80
N LEU A 113 -7.49 -5.30 8.40
CA LEU A 113 -6.80 -4.22 9.09
C LEU A 113 -7.10 -4.37 10.57
N THR A 114 -6.10 -4.86 11.30
CA THR A 114 -6.20 -5.13 12.73
C THR A 114 -5.87 -3.87 13.54
N ASP A 115 -6.39 -3.79 14.77
CA ASP A 115 -6.10 -2.68 15.68
C ASP A 115 -4.57 -2.51 15.92
N PRO A 116 -3.77 -3.58 16.10
CA PRO A 116 -2.31 -3.46 16.16
C PRO A 116 -1.68 -2.79 14.93
N GLN A 117 -2.16 -3.09 13.72
CA GLN A 117 -1.65 -2.46 12.50
C GLN A 117 -2.00 -0.98 12.44
N LEU A 118 -3.23 -0.61 12.84
CA LEU A 118 -3.63 0.79 12.98
C LEU A 118 -2.77 1.51 14.02
N SER A 119 -2.52 0.90 15.18
CA SER A 119 -1.66 1.47 16.21
C SER A 119 -0.23 1.72 15.71
N LEU A 120 0.32 0.83 14.88
CA LEU A 120 1.63 1.04 14.26
C LEU A 120 1.65 2.25 13.31
N LEU A 121 0.58 2.45 12.53
CA LEU A 121 0.46 3.63 11.66
C LEU A 121 0.35 4.93 12.48
N LEU A 122 -0.46 4.93 13.52
CA LEU A 122 -0.66 6.09 14.41
C LEU A 122 0.61 6.45 15.20
N ALA A 123 1.45 5.47 15.55
CA ALA A 123 2.70 5.68 16.27
C ALA A 123 3.90 5.99 15.34
N SER A 124 3.69 6.05 14.02
CA SER A 124 4.77 6.26 13.07
C SER A 124 5.37 7.66 13.18
N ARG A 125 6.68 7.78 12.92
CA ARG A 125 7.34 9.08 12.75
C ARG A 125 6.93 9.78 11.46
N GLU A 126 6.46 9.03 10.47
CA GLU A 126 6.04 9.54 9.18
C GLU A 126 4.62 10.12 9.23
N ARG A 127 4.48 11.41 8.94
CA ARG A 127 3.19 12.12 8.92
C ARG A 127 2.15 11.41 8.04
N THR A 128 2.54 10.99 6.85
CA THR A 128 1.64 10.29 5.91
C THR A 128 1.11 8.98 6.50
N GLN A 129 1.89 8.26 7.30
CA GLN A 129 1.43 7.03 7.94
C GLN A 129 0.43 7.33 9.06
N ARG A 130 0.68 8.35 9.88
CA ARG A 130 -0.27 8.77 10.92
C ARG A 130 -1.60 9.22 10.32
N PHE A 131 -1.56 10.11 9.33
CA PHE A 131 -2.75 10.53 8.56
C PHE A 131 -3.53 9.32 8.02
N THR A 132 -2.82 8.41 7.35
CA THR A 132 -3.41 7.19 6.78
C THR A 132 -4.03 6.31 7.87
N GLY A 133 -3.37 6.17 9.02
CA GLY A 133 -3.88 5.42 10.17
C GLY A 133 -5.21 5.97 10.67
N VAL A 134 -5.29 7.28 10.89
CA VAL A 134 -6.53 7.94 11.33
C VAL A 134 -7.65 7.76 10.29
N LYS A 135 -7.34 8.04 9.01
CA LYS A 135 -8.31 7.94 7.92
C LYS A 135 -8.84 6.51 7.74
N LEU A 136 -7.97 5.52 7.81
CA LEU A 136 -8.37 4.11 7.75
C LEU A 136 -9.25 3.72 8.95
N ALA A 137 -8.91 4.16 10.16
CA ALA A 137 -9.73 3.91 11.34
C ALA A 137 -11.15 4.49 11.16
N ARG A 138 -11.27 5.70 10.61
CA ARG A 138 -12.56 6.34 10.32
C ARG A 138 -13.36 5.62 9.25
N LEU A 139 -12.76 5.39 8.07
CA LEU A 139 -13.43 4.75 6.94
C LEU A 139 -13.88 3.32 7.25
N ARG A 140 -13.15 2.63 8.13
CA ARG A 140 -13.51 1.27 8.60
C ARG A 140 -14.39 1.27 9.85
N ARG A 141 -14.78 2.45 10.37
CA ARG A 141 -15.54 2.61 11.62
C ARG A 141 -14.94 1.79 12.78
N ARG A 142 -13.61 1.69 12.84
CA ARG A 142 -12.91 0.89 13.86
C ARG A 142 -12.87 1.68 15.14
N ARG A 143 -13.47 1.14 16.20
CA ARG A 143 -13.50 1.74 17.52
C ARG A 143 -12.95 0.76 18.55
N SER A 144 -11.91 1.18 19.24
CA SER A 144 -11.44 0.57 20.48
C SER A 144 -10.89 1.67 21.39
N ASP A 145 -10.79 1.39 22.69
CA ASP A 145 -10.33 2.38 23.67
C ASP A 145 -8.90 2.84 23.39
N SER A 146 -8.03 1.93 22.94
CA SER A 146 -6.65 2.26 22.56
C SER A 146 -6.59 3.17 21.35
N LEU A 147 -7.34 2.86 20.27
CA LEU A 147 -7.40 3.70 19.08
C LEU A 147 -8.00 5.07 19.38
N THR A 148 -9.09 5.10 20.14
CA THR A 148 -9.76 6.35 20.51
C THR A 148 -8.82 7.26 21.30
N LYS A 149 -8.09 6.72 22.29
CA LYS A 149 -7.10 7.50 23.06
C LYS A 149 -5.94 7.98 22.20
N ALA A 150 -5.41 7.12 21.32
CA ALA A 150 -4.30 7.49 20.44
C ALA A 150 -4.70 8.61 19.46
N ILE A 151 -5.88 8.50 18.84
CA ILE A 151 -6.38 9.50 17.89
C ILE A 151 -6.77 10.80 18.60
N ALA A 152 -7.35 10.74 19.80
CA ALA A 152 -7.60 11.92 20.61
C ALA A 152 -6.30 12.64 21.01
N SER A 153 -5.23 11.88 21.29
CA SER A 153 -3.91 12.46 21.55
C SER A 153 -3.35 13.18 20.32
N LEU A 154 -3.55 12.64 19.11
CA LEU A 154 -3.13 13.30 17.87
C LEU A 154 -3.94 14.59 17.60
N GLU A 155 -5.25 14.57 17.85
CA GLU A 155 -6.10 15.77 17.67
C GLU A 155 -5.66 16.92 18.57
N GLY A 156 -5.37 16.61 19.84
CA GLY A 156 -4.98 17.60 20.86
C GLY A 156 -3.53 18.07 20.79
N ASP A 157 -2.65 17.39 20.03
CA ASP A 157 -1.24 17.75 19.90
C ASP A 157 -1.07 19.01 19.03
N GLN A 158 -0.58 20.10 19.62
CA GLN A 158 -0.41 21.36 18.90
C GLN A 158 0.78 21.37 17.93
N GLU A 159 1.74 20.46 18.11
CA GLU A 159 2.89 20.31 17.21
C GLU A 159 2.59 19.36 16.04
N GLU A 160 1.43 18.69 16.06
CA GLU A 160 1.00 17.81 14.98
C GLU A 160 0.49 18.61 13.78
N ASP A 161 0.69 18.03 12.60
CA ASP A 161 0.22 18.56 11.33
C ASP A 161 -1.31 18.77 11.35
N VAL A 162 -1.75 19.96 10.94
CA VAL A 162 -3.17 20.37 10.99
C VAL A 162 -4.09 19.42 10.22
N TYR A 163 -3.62 18.81 9.13
CA TYR A 163 -4.41 17.85 8.36
C TYR A 163 -4.63 16.54 9.14
N ILE A 164 -3.66 16.12 9.94
CA ILE A 164 -3.78 14.95 10.82
C ILE A 164 -4.76 15.25 11.95
N ARG A 165 -4.66 16.44 12.55
CA ARG A 165 -5.58 16.88 13.61
C ARG A 165 -7.02 16.97 13.14
N LEU A 166 -7.26 17.54 11.96
CA LEU A 166 -8.60 17.60 11.35
C LEU A 166 -9.16 16.23 10.98
N GLU A 167 -8.34 15.32 10.45
CA GLU A 167 -8.73 13.93 10.19
C GLU A 167 -9.04 13.18 11.51
N ALA A 168 -8.32 13.50 12.59
CA ALA A 168 -8.57 12.96 13.93
C ALA A 168 -9.89 13.49 14.52
N ALA A 169 -10.16 14.78 14.39
CA ALA A 169 -11.45 15.38 14.74
C ALA A 169 -12.60 14.71 13.96
N ALA A 170 -12.42 14.50 12.66
CA ALA A 170 -13.41 13.81 11.82
C ALA A 170 -13.66 12.37 12.29
N TYR A 171 -12.61 11.63 12.68
CA TYR A 171 -12.75 10.30 13.28
C TYR A 171 -13.55 10.34 14.59
N LEU A 172 -13.19 11.24 15.50
CA LEU A 172 -13.81 11.33 16.82
C LEU A 172 -15.30 11.69 16.73
N VAL A 173 -15.67 12.58 15.81
CA VAL A 173 -17.07 12.89 15.50
C VAL A 173 -17.77 11.67 14.89
N ALA A 174 -17.22 11.10 13.81
CA ALA A 174 -17.94 10.11 13.01
C ALA A 174 -18.00 8.72 13.66
N VAL A 175 -17.01 8.35 14.47
CA VAL A 175 -16.86 7.00 15.02
C VAL A 175 -17.10 6.96 16.53
N CYS A 176 -16.76 8.05 17.23
CA CYS A 176 -16.87 8.13 18.69
C CYS A 176 -18.04 9.00 19.17
N ASP A 177 -18.83 9.55 18.25
CA ASP A 177 -20.01 10.39 18.54
C ASP A 177 -19.67 11.60 19.41
N LEU A 178 -18.46 12.15 19.27
CA LEU A 178 -18.09 13.39 19.95
C LEU A 178 -18.76 14.60 19.29
N ARG A 179 -19.02 15.64 20.10
CA ARG A 179 -19.70 16.85 19.64
C ARG A 179 -18.87 17.57 18.59
N VAL A 180 -19.49 17.88 17.45
CA VAL A 180 -18.82 18.55 16.34
C VAL A 180 -18.33 19.93 16.75
N GLU A 181 -19.14 20.68 17.49
CA GLU A 181 -18.79 22.03 17.95
C GLU A 181 -17.53 22.04 18.82
N ALA A 182 -17.33 21.04 19.67
CA ALA A 182 -16.16 20.97 20.55
C ALA A 182 -14.86 20.77 19.77
N LEU A 183 -14.90 19.98 18.69
CA LEU A 183 -13.71 19.62 17.92
C LEU A 183 -13.45 20.59 16.76
N PHE A 184 -14.49 21.09 16.08
CA PHE A 184 -14.32 21.85 14.84
C PHE A 184 -14.36 23.38 15.02
N MET A 185 -14.93 23.93 16.10
CA MET A 185 -14.99 25.39 16.26
C MET A 185 -13.63 26.09 16.32
N PRO A 186 -12.59 25.53 16.95
CA PRO A 186 -11.26 26.15 16.93
C PRO A 186 -10.72 26.33 15.50
N TYR A 187 -10.97 25.35 14.61
CA TYR A 187 -10.51 25.40 13.22
C TYR A 187 -11.39 26.32 12.35
N LEU A 188 -12.72 26.30 12.54
CA LEU A 188 -13.65 27.15 11.80
C LEU A 188 -13.57 28.64 12.16
N LYS A 189 -12.99 28.97 13.32
CA LYS A 189 -12.70 30.35 13.77
C LYS A 189 -11.22 30.72 13.62
N ASN A 190 -10.41 29.84 13.03
CA ASN A 190 -8.99 30.09 12.86
C ASN A 190 -8.78 31.33 11.95
N PRO A 191 -7.85 32.25 12.25
CA PRO A 191 -7.60 33.41 11.38
C PRO A 191 -7.09 33.02 9.98
N ASP A 192 -6.49 31.83 9.83
CA ASP A 192 -6.03 31.32 8.55
C ASP A 192 -7.21 30.72 7.74
N GLN A 193 -7.49 31.33 6.59
CA GLN A 193 -8.55 30.90 5.67
C GLN A 193 -8.31 29.49 5.11
N GLN A 194 -7.05 29.07 4.95
CA GLN A 194 -6.75 27.71 4.51
C GLN A 194 -7.20 26.70 5.57
N ILE A 195 -6.91 26.97 6.85
CA ILE A 195 -7.34 26.10 7.96
C ILE A 195 -8.87 26.07 8.05
N GLN A 196 -9.54 27.20 7.84
CA GLN A 196 -11.01 27.23 7.79
C GLN A 196 -11.56 26.34 6.65
N LEU A 197 -10.98 26.43 5.44
CA LEU A 197 -11.39 25.62 4.30
C LEU A 197 -11.19 24.12 4.57
N GLU A 198 -10.03 23.74 5.10
CA GLU A 198 -9.75 22.34 5.44
C GLU A 198 -10.68 21.81 6.53
N ALA A 199 -11.08 22.65 7.48
CA ALA A 199 -12.08 22.31 8.49
C ALA A 199 -13.46 22.04 7.87
N VAL A 200 -13.89 22.87 6.90
CA VAL A 200 -15.14 22.67 6.15
C VAL A 200 -15.11 21.36 5.36
N ILE A 201 -14.00 21.06 4.67
CA ILE A 201 -13.83 19.80 3.93
C ILE A 201 -13.90 18.62 4.90
N SER A 202 -13.16 18.68 6.01
CA SER A 202 -13.10 17.61 7.01
C SER A 202 -14.44 17.37 7.72
N LEU A 203 -15.22 18.43 7.95
CA LEU A 203 -16.62 18.32 8.42
C LEU A 203 -17.49 17.55 7.42
N GLY A 204 -17.35 17.85 6.13
CA GLY A 204 -18.06 17.13 5.06
C GLY A 204 -17.69 15.66 5.02
N GLU A 205 -16.41 15.34 5.20
CA GLU A 205 -15.93 13.95 5.26
C GLU A 205 -16.39 13.19 6.52
N ALA A 206 -16.55 13.86 7.66
CA ALA A 206 -17.07 13.25 8.88
C ALA A 206 -18.53 12.81 8.72
N GLY A 207 -19.34 13.61 8.02
CA GLY A 207 -20.62 13.19 7.47
C GLY A 207 -21.72 12.85 8.48
N THR A 208 -21.68 13.40 9.69
CA THR A 208 -22.78 13.26 10.67
C THR A 208 -23.89 14.27 10.41
N HIS A 209 -25.09 14.03 10.95
CA HIS A 209 -26.19 15.00 10.86
C HIS A 209 -25.83 16.37 11.45
N GLU A 210 -25.04 16.39 12.53
CA GLU A 210 -24.56 17.63 13.13
C GLU A 210 -23.57 18.36 12.20
N CYS A 211 -22.67 17.65 11.52
CA CYS A 211 -21.80 18.24 10.51
C CYS A 211 -22.61 18.87 9.37
N VAL A 212 -23.62 18.17 8.85
CA VAL A 212 -24.50 18.71 7.79
C VAL A 212 -25.19 19.99 8.25
N ARG A 213 -25.74 20.02 9.47
CA ARG A 213 -26.38 21.22 10.04
C ARG A 213 -25.41 22.40 10.11
N ILE A 214 -24.18 22.18 10.58
CA ILE A 214 -23.16 23.23 10.69
C ILE A 214 -22.77 23.73 9.29
N LEU A 215 -22.56 22.83 8.34
CA LEU A 215 -22.26 23.20 6.95
C LEU A 215 -23.39 24.00 6.30
N SER A 216 -24.65 23.63 6.53
CA SER A 216 -25.80 24.41 6.07
C SER A 216 -25.80 25.82 6.68
N THR A 217 -25.50 25.95 7.96
CA THR A 217 -25.42 27.27 8.62
C THR A 217 -24.29 28.13 8.04
N ILE A 218 -23.15 27.52 7.68
CA ILE A 218 -22.04 28.22 7.03
C ILE A 218 -22.45 28.72 5.63
N LEU A 219 -23.16 27.89 4.85
CA LEU A 219 -23.65 28.25 3.52
C LEU A 219 -24.72 29.34 3.54
N ASP A 220 -25.56 29.37 4.58
CA ASP A 220 -26.61 30.38 4.75
C ASP A 220 -26.09 31.72 5.32
N ASP A 221 -24.83 31.78 5.78
CA ASP A 221 -24.22 33.00 6.31
C ASP A 221 -23.84 33.95 5.16
N ALA A 222 -24.76 34.84 4.79
CA ALA A 222 -24.57 35.87 3.76
C ALA A 222 -23.38 36.83 4.01
N LYS A 223 -22.71 36.77 5.16
CA LYS A 223 -21.50 37.55 5.47
C LYS A 223 -20.21 36.79 5.17
N ARG A 224 -20.29 35.51 4.81
CA ARG A 224 -19.17 34.69 4.35
C ARG A 224 -19.38 34.43 2.85
N PRO A 225 -18.37 34.65 1.99
CA PRO A 225 -18.50 34.44 0.55
C PRO A 225 -18.75 32.98 0.19
#